data_AF-A0A841PJ19-F1
#
_entry.id   AF-A0A841PJ19-F1
#
_cell.length_a   1.000
_cell.length_b   1.000
_cell.length_c   1.000
_cell.angle_alpha   90.00
_cell.angle_beta   90.00
_cell.angle_gamma   90.00
#
_symmetry.space_group_name_H-M   'P 1'
#
loop_
_entity.id
_entity.type
_entity.pdbx_description
1 polymer ?
#
loop_
_entity_poly.entity_id
_entity_poly.type
_entity_poly.pdbx_seq_one_letter_code
_entity_poly.pdbx_strand_id
1 'polypeptide(L)'
;MDKELKYGLGNYQQTRRIVLAVLVVVLFAALLFGQSTFPPDTAMHETIEMFGVLLIFLGIIGRLWSTLYIGGRKSSEVVTGGPYSITRNPLYVFSTLAAAGVGAQIGSFSGIILFAVLCAGAFHIVILREEKFLKETLGAPYQAYLARVPRFFPKLSLYQEGDTGSFKPRLLLTTLLDGLVFLMALPAFELIDGAQQSGMLPVWFTLP
;
A
#
# COMPACT_ATOMS: atom_id res chain seq x y z
N MET A 1 -23.72 -23.74 5.87
CA MET A 1 -23.24 -22.72 4.92
C MET A 1 -22.99 -21.37 5.59
N ASP A 2 -23.94 -20.85 6.37
CA ASP A 2 -23.85 -19.50 6.96
C ASP A 2 -22.79 -19.34 8.09
N LYS A 3 -22.48 -20.42 8.81
CA LYS A 3 -21.47 -20.43 9.90
C LYS A 3 -20.03 -20.48 9.37
N GLU A 4 -19.80 -21.25 8.31
CA GLU A 4 -18.50 -21.37 7.60
C GLU A 4 -18.10 -20.05 6.93
N LEU A 5 -19.04 -19.39 6.25
CA LEU A 5 -18.83 -18.07 5.64
C LEU A 5 -18.51 -16.98 6.68
N LYS A 6 -19.26 -16.94 7.79
CA LYS A 6 -19.00 -16.01 8.90
C LYS A 6 -17.64 -16.27 9.57
N TYR A 7 -17.27 -17.54 9.72
CA TYR A 7 -15.96 -17.94 10.26
C TYR A 7 -14.81 -17.56 9.30
N GLY A 8 -14.99 -17.77 8.00
CA GLY A 8 -14.04 -17.35 6.95
C GLY A 8 -13.83 -15.83 6.91
N LEU A 9 -14.91 -15.04 7.05
CA LEU A 9 -14.87 -13.57 7.13
C LEU A 9 -14.07 -13.07 8.34
N GLY A 10 -14.32 -13.62 9.53
CA GLY A 10 -13.62 -13.23 10.75
C GLY A 10 -12.12 -13.49 10.67
N ASN A 11 -11.74 -14.69 10.21
CA ASN A 11 -10.33 -15.07 10.05
C ASN A 11 -9.60 -14.23 9.00
N TYR A 12 -10.27 -13.89 7.88
CA TYR A 12 -9.74 -12.99 6.86
C TYR A 12 -9.46 -11.59 7.44
N GLN A 13 -10.45 -11.00 8.13
CA GLN A 13 -10.31 -9.66 8.70
C GLN A 13 -9.23 -9.62 9.79
N GLN A 14 -9.16 -10.65 10.63
CA GLN A 14 -8.13 -10.77 11.66
C GLN A 14 -6.73 -10.90 11.05
N THR A 15 -6.55 -11.78 10.06
CA THR A 15 -5.26 -11.96 9.38
C THR A 15 -4.81 -10.64 8.74
N ARG A 16 -5.72 -9.95 8.04
CA ARG A 16 -5.43 -8.64 7.45
C ARG A 16 -4.96 -7.65 8.51
N ARG A 17 -5.67 -7.53 9.62
CA ARG A 17 -5.31 -6.60 10.70
C ARG A 17 -3.94 -6.91 11.29
N ILE A 18 -3.63 -8.18 11.56
CA ILE A 18 -2.35 -8.61 12.12
C ILE A 18 -1.22 -8.31 11.13
N VAL A 19 -1.35 -8.71 9.87
CA VAL A 19 -0.32 -8.50 8.85
C VAL A 19 -0.02 -7.01 8.68
N LEU A 20 -1.05 -6.15 8.65
CA LEU A 20 -0.86 -4.71 8.55
C LEU A 20 -0.25 -4.11 9.82
N ALA A 21 -0.65 -4.57 11.00
CA ALA A 21 -0.06 -4.11 12.26
C ALA A 21 1.43 -4.47 12.34
N VAL A 22 1.79 -5.71 12.00
CA VAL A 22 3.19 -6.16 11.95
C VAL A 22 3.97 -5.35 10.91
N LEU A 23 3.42 -5.14 9.71
CA LEU A 23 4.05 -4.31 8.69
C LEU A 23 4.35 -2.90 9.21
N VAL A 24 3.35 -2.23 9.81
CA VAL A 24 3.54 -0.87 10.35
C VAL A 24 4.62 -0.84 11.41
N VAL A 25 4.64 -1.81 12.34
CA VAL A 25 5.67 -1.89 13.38
C VAL A 25 7.06 -2.10 12.77
N VAL A 26 7.18 -3.00 11.79
CA VAL A 26 8.47 -3.27 11.11
C VAL A 26 8.96 -2.04 10.35
N LEU A 27 8.09 -1.38 9.57
CA LEU A 27 8.44 -0.17 8.84
C LEU A 27 8.82 0.97 9.77
N PHE A 28 8.07 1.17 10.86
CA PHE A 28 8.37 2.20 11.85
C PHE A 28 9.70 1.95 12.56
N ALA A 29 9.99 0.71 12.96
CA ALA A 29 11.28 0.34 13.51
C ALA A 29 12.42 0.58 12.51
N ALA A 30 12.20 0.25 11.22
CA ALA A 30 13.19 0.51 10.18
C ALA A 30 13.45 2.02 9.98
N LEU A 31 12.42 2.87 10.09
CA LEU A 31 12.57 4.33 10.06
C LEU A 31 13.36 4.85 11.27
N LEU A 32 13.05 4.38 12.48
CA LEU A 32 13.68 4.88 13.69
C LEU A 32 15.19 4.60 13.74
N PHE A 33 15.60 3.41 13.34
CA PHE A 33 16.98 2.94 13.57
C PHE A 33 17.86 2.92 12.31
N GLY A 34 17.29 3.29 11.16
CA GLY A 34 17.98 3.38 9.88
C GLY A 34 18.42 4.81 9.55
N GLN A 35 19.59 4.94 8.93
CA GLN A 35 20.07 6.18 8.32
C GLN A 35 20.51 5.95 6.89
N SER A 36 20.51 6.99 6.05
CA SER A 36 21.18 6.94 4.76
C SER A 36 22.70 7.07 4.91
N THR A 37 23.45 6.45 4.00
CA THR A 37 24.88 6.73 3.85
C THR A 37 25.15 8.11 3.24
N PHE A 38 24.15 8.71 2.59
CA PHE A 38 24.23 10.08 2.11
C PHE A 38 23.89 11.04 3.25
N PRO A 39 24.81 11.95 3.62
CA PRO A 39 24.51 12.96 4.63
C PRO A 39 23.29 13.81 4.25
N PRO A 40 22.50 14.27 5.24
CA PRO A 40 21.29 15.06 4.99
C PRO A 40 21.52 16.30 4.13
N ASP A 41 22.67 16.97 4.28
CA ASP A 41 23.00 18.21 3.56
C ASP A 41 23.39 18.00 2.07
N THR A 42 23.20 16.80 1.54
CA THR A 42 23.56 16.48 0.15
C THR A 42 22.37 16.60 -0.79
N ALA A 43 22.60 17.18 -1.98
CA ALA A 43 21.58 17.27 -3.02
C ALA A 43 21.01 15.90 -3.44
N MET A 44 21.77 14.81 -3.30
CA MET A 44 21.30 13.46 -3.57
C MET A 44 20.23 13.04 -2.55
N HIS A 45 20.47 13.29 -1.26
CA HIS A 45 19.52 13.01 -0.19
C HIS A 45 18.19 13.74 -0.44
N GLU A 46 18.25 15.06 -0.64
CA GLU A 46 17.06 15.90 -0.94
C GLU A 46 16.32 15.42 -2.20
N THR A 47 17.05 15.05 -3.26
CA THR A 47 16.44 14.55 -4.51
C THR A 47 15.68 13.24 -4.27
N ILE A 48 16.23 12.33 -3.46
CA ILE A 48 15.59 11.06 -3.11
C ILE A 48 14.31 11.33 -2.29
N GLU A 49 14.37 12.23 -1.31
CA GLU A 49 13.20 12.60 -0.51
C GLU A 49 12.08 13.21 -1.35
N MET A 50 12.42 14.18 -2.22
CA MET A 50 11.47 14.82 -3.15
C MET A 50 10.83 13.80 -4.10
N PHE A 51 11.63 12.87 -4.62
CA PHE A 51 11.11 11.76 -5.41
C PHE A 51 10.16 10.89 -4.58
N GLY A 52 10.49 10.65 -3.31
CA GLY A 52 9.62 10.00 -2.34
C GLY A 52 8.27 10.67 -2.16
N VAL A 53 8.25 11.99 -2.02
CA VAL A 53 7.02 12.78 -1.92
C VAL A 53 6.15 12.57 -3.15
N LEU A 54 6.74 12.59 -4.35
CA LEU A 54 6.01 12.30 -5.60
C LEU A 54 5.40 10.90 -5.57
N LEU A 55 6.13 9.87 -5.13
CA LEU A 55 5.61 8.51 -5.00
C LEU A 55 4.44 8.42 -4.00
N ILE A 56 4.51 9.13 -2.88
CA ILE A 56 3.41 9.21 -1.90
C ILE A 56 2.17 9.81 -2.56
N PHE A 57 2.29 10.95 -3.24
CA PHE A 57 1.16 11.57 -3.94
C PHE A 57 0.55 10.66 -5.00
N LEU A 58 1.37 10.04 -5.86
CA LEU A 58 0.90 9.09 -6.87
C LEU A 58 0.20 7.88 -6.22
N GLY A 59 0.71 7.39 -5.09
CA GLY A 59 0.09 6.34 -4.30
C GLY A 59 -1.28 6.76 -3.73
N ILE A 60 -1.40 7.97 -3.19
CA ILE A 60 -2.68 8.49 -2.67
C ILE A 60 -3.69 8.64 -3.81
N ILE A 61 -3.30 9.28 -4.92
CA ILE A 61 -4.17 9.48 -6.09
C ILE A 61 -4.64 8.13 -6.65
N GLY A 62 -3.73 7.18 -6.82
CA GLY A 62 -4.07 5.85 -7.31
C GLY A 62 -4.99 5.06 -6.35
N ARG A 63 -4.83 5.24 -5.03
CA ARG A 63 -5.75 4.68 -4.03
C ARG A 63 -7.15 5.30 -4.13
N LEU A 64 -7.25 6.61 -4.33
CA LEU A 64 -8.53 7.29 -4.55
C LEU A 64 -9.22 6.81 -5.81
N TRP A 65 -8.47 6.71 -6.92
CA TRP A 65 -8.96 6.15 -8.18
C TRP A 65 -9.49 4.73 -8.00
N SER A 66 -8.74 3.89 -7.29
CA SER A 66 -9.18 2.51 -6.97
C SER A 66 -10.41 2.48 -6.07
N THR A 67 -10.54 3.42 -5.14
CA THR A 67 -11.66 3.47 -4.21
C THR A 67 -12.94 3.90 -4.91
N LEU A 68 -12.84 4.83 -5.85
CA LEU A 68 -13.96 5.29 -6.68
C LEU A 68 -14.62 4.12 -7.41
N TYR A 69 -13.81 3.25 -8.02
CA TYR A 69 -14.31 2.10 -8.76
C TYR A 69 -14.87 1.00 -7.87
N ILE A 70 -14.20 0.69 -6.74
CA ILE A 70 -14.68 -0.42 -5.90
C ILE A 70 -15.89 -0.04 -5.05
N GLY A 71 -16.03 1.22 -4.64
CA GLY A 71 -17.24 1.78 -4.02
C GLY A 71 -17.76 1.06 -2.76
N GLY A 72 -16.97 0.16 -2.15
CA GLY A 72 -17.43 -0.72 -1.07
C GLY A 72 -18.19 -1.98 -1.54
N ARG A 73 -18.23 -2.25 -2.84
CA ARG A 73 -18.93 -3.37 -3.50
C ARG A 73 -18.06 -4.64 -3.64
N LYS A 74 -16.85 -4.64 -3.04
CA LYS A 74 -15.82 -5.67 -3.18
C LYS A 74 -16.28 -7.12 -2.92
N SER A 75 -17.28 -7.29 -2.05
CA SER A 75 -17.82 -8.62 -1.69
C SER A 75 -19.19 -8.90 -2.30
N SER A 76 -19.77 -7.96 -3.04
CA SER A 76 -21.09 -8.07 -3.65
C SER A 76 -21.00 -8.42 -5.13
N GLU A 77 -19.97 -7.94 -5.82
CA GLU A 77 -19.76 -8.19 -7.24
C GLU A 77 -18.30 -8.06 -7.66
N VAL A 78 -17.99 -8.53 -8.87
CA VAL A 78 -16.65 -8.44 -9.46
C VAL A 78 -16.50 -7.08 -10.14
N VAL A 79 -15.74 -6.18 -9.51
CA VAL A 79 -15.37 -4.90 -10.11
C VAL A 79 -14.22 -5.10 -11.09
N THR A 80 -14.44 -4.80 -12.37
CA THR A 80 -13.44 -4.99 -13.44
C THR A 80 -13.07 -3.73 -14.20
N GLY A 81 -13.63 -2.57 -13.84
CA GLY A 81 -13.39 -1.29 -14.50
C GLY A 81 -12.22 -0.51 -13.91
N GLY A 82 -11.75 0.49 -14.65
CA GLY A 82 -10.68 1.41 -14.29
C GLY A 82 -9.42 0.66 -13.85
N PRO A 83 -8.88 0.93 -12.65
CA PRO A 83 -7.64 0.31 -12.21
C PRO A 83 -7.78 -1.20 -11.92
N TYR A 84 -9.01 -1.72 -11.73
CA TYR A 84 -9.26 -3.16 -11.59
C TYR A 84 -9.18 -3.92 -12.92
N SER A 85 -9.21 -3.23 -14.06
CA SER A 85 -9.01 -3.86 -15.37
C SER A 85 -7.55 -4.26 -15.61
N ILE A 86 -6.61 -3.50 -15.04
CA ILE A 86 -5.17 -3.66 -15.27
C ILE A 86 -4.47 -4.47 -14.17
N THR A 87 -5.01 -4.50 -12.95
CA THR A 87 -4.54 -5.35 -11.85
C THR A 87 -5.70 -5.66 -10.92
N ARG A 88 -5.71 -6.84 -10.30
CA ARG A 88 -6.79 -7.24 -9.39
C ARG A 88 -6.77 -6.48 -8.06
N ASN A 89 -5.62 -5.93 -7.70
CA ASN A 89 -5.38 -5.36 -6.38
C ASN A 89 -4.74 -3.96 -6.44
N PRO A 90 -5.34 -2.99 -7.16
CA PRO A 90 -4.71 -1.71 -7.40
C PRO A 90 -4.49 -0.89 -6.12
N LEU A 91 -5.40 -1.01 -5.13
CA LEU A 91 -5.21 -0.40 -3.81
C LEU A 91 -3.88 -0.82 -3.15
N TYR A 92 -3.49 -2.09 -3.26
CA TYR A 92 -2.26 -2.60 -2.67
C TYR A 92 -1.04 -2.19 -3.48
N VAL A 93 -1.15 -2.10 -4.81
CA VAL A 93 -0.09 -1.56 -5.68
C VAL A 93 0.22 -0.12 -5.32
N PHE A 94 -0.81 0.73 -5.26
CA PHE A 94 -0.62 2.15 -4.94
C PHE A 94 -0.24 2.39 -3.48
N SER A 95 -0.68 1.53 -2.54
CA SER A 95 -0.18 1.56 -1.16
C SER A 95 1.28 1.15 -1.06
N THR A 96 1.74 0.22 -1.90
CA THR A 96 3.15 -0.15 -1.99
C THR A 96 3.98 0.98 -2.57
N LEU A 97 3.45 1.70 -3.57
CA LEU A 97 4.07 2.90 -4.13
C LEU A 97 4.23 4.00 -3.07
N ALA A 98 3.17 4.26 -2.29
CA ALA A 98 3.23 5.23 -1.19
C ALA A 98 4.24 4.79 -0.11
N ALA A 99 4.26 3.51 0.25
CA ALA A 99 5.24 2.97 1.21
C ALA A 99 6.68 3.11 0.70
N ALA A 100 6.93 2.91 -0.59
CA ALA A 100 8.23 3.15 -1.20
C ALA A 100 8.65 4.62 -1.06
N GLY A 101 7.71 5.56 -1.22
CA GLY A 101 7.95 6.97 -0.99
C GLY A 101 8.22 7.33 0.48
N VAL A 102 7.60 6.62 1.43
CA VAL A 102 7.95 6.72 2.86
C VAL A 102 9.38 6.21 3.10
N GLY A 103 9.78 5.09 2.51
CA GLY A 103 11.14 4.58 2.60
C GLY A 103 12.19 5.53 1.98
N ALA A 104 11.78 6.32 0.98
CA ALA A 104 12.62 7.36 0.39
C ALA A 104 12.93 8.51 1.36
N GLN A 105 12.09 8.73 2.38
CA GLN A 105 12.35 9.76 3.39
C GLN A 105 13.60 9.44 4.20
N ILE A 106 14.09 8.20 4.19
CA ILE A 106 15.40 7.86 4.76
C ILE A 106 16.55 8.56 3.99
N GLY A 107 16.30 9.03 2.76
CA GLY A 107 17.32 9.57 1.85
C GLY A 107 18.17 8.49 1.20
N SER A 108 17.64 7.27 1.05
CA SER A 108 18.34 6.10 0.53
C SER A 108 17.51 5.37 -0.54
N PHE A 109 18.16 4.96 -1.64
CA PHE A 109 17.53 4.14 -2.67
C PHE A 109 17.16 2.74 -2.15
N SER A 110 18.01 2.17 -1.29
CA SER A 110 17.73 0.90 -0.63
C SER A 110 16.51 1.00 0.29
N GLY A 111 16.31 2.15 0.94
CA GLY A 111 15.10 2.44 1.71
C GLY A 111 13.83 2.35 0.88
N ILE A 112 13.82 2.94 -0.33
CA ILE A 112 12.71 2.84 -1.30
C ILE A 112 12.39 1.37 -1.60
N ILE A 113 13.41 0.60 -1.99
CA ILE A 113 13.25 -0.80 -2.40
C ILE A 113 12.79 -1.66 -1.22
N LEU A 114 13.40 -1.48 -0.05
CA LEU A 114 13.07 -2.23 1.17
C LEU A 114 11.61 -2.04 1.54
N PHE A 115 11.14 -0.79 1.61
CA PHE A 115 9.75 -0.49 1.98
C PHE A 115 8.78 -1.03 0.94
N ALA A 116 9.10 -0.90 -0.35
CA ALA A 116 8.29 -1.47 -1.43
C ALA A 116 8.17 -2.99 -1.30
N VAL A 117 9.29 -3.69 -1.09
CA VAL A 117 9.32 -5.16 -1.00
C VAL A 117 8.59 -5.67 0.24
N LEU A 118 8.83 -5.07 1.41
CA LEU A 118 8.15 -5.44 2.66
C LEU A 118 6.63 -5.25 2.53
N CYS A 119 6.21 -4.10 1.98
CA CYS A 119 4.81 -3.78 1.79
C CYS A 119 4.14 -4.70 0.76
N ALA A 120 4.79 -4.95 -0.38
CA ALA A 120 4.31 -5.88 -1.40
C ALA A 120 4.20 -7.32 -0.87
N GLY A 121 5.18 -7.78 -0.09
CA GLY A 121 5.18 -9.10 0.55
C GLY A 121 4.04 -9.27 1.56
N ALA A 122 3.85 -8.28 2.43
CA ALA A 122 2.74 -8.26 3.38
C ALA A 122 1.38 -8.26 2.67
N PHE A 123 1.20 -7.42 1.65
CA PHE A 123 -0.02 -7.42 0.86
C PHE A 123 -0.21 -8.71 0.08
N HIS A 124 0.84 -9.37 -0.40
CA HIS A 124 0.72 -10.66 -1.07
C HIS A 124 0.02 -11.70 -0.19
N ILE A 125 0.37 -11.76 1.09
CA ILE A 125 -0.26 -12.65 2.07
C ILE A 125 -1.76 -12.32 2.21
N VAL A 126 -2.10 -11.03 2.31
CA VAL A 126 -3.50 -10.57 2.41
C VAL A 126 -4.28 -10.91 1.14
N ILE A 127 -3.69 -10.67 -0.04
CA ILE A 127 -4.31 -10.93 -1.34
C ILE A 127 -4.65 -12.41 -1.49
N LEU A 128 -3.74 -13.33 -1.13
CA LEU A 128 -4.01 -14.76 -1.26
C LEU A 128 -5.21 -15.20 -0.43
N ARG A 129 -5.34 -14.65 0.78
CA ARG A 129 -6.49 -14.91 1.67
C ARG A 129 -7.78 -14.30 1.09
N GLU A 130 -7.70 -13.08 0.59
CA GLU A 130 -8.82 -12.38 -0.01
C GLU A 130 -9.34 -13.08 -1.27
N GLU A 131 -8.45 -13.48 -2.18
CA GLU A 131 -8.81 -14.20 -3.39
C GLU A 131 -9.46 -15.54 -3.07
N LYS A 132 -9.01 -16.26 -2.03
CA LYS A 132 -9.66 -17.51 -1.59
C LYS A 132 -11.11 -17.24 -1.18
N PHE A 133 -11.31 -16.25 -0.31
CA PHE A 133 -12.64 -15.87 0.17
C PHE A 133 -13.57 -15.41 -0.97
N LEU A 134 -13.07 -14.57 -1.88
CA LEU A 134 -13.84 -14.06 -3.01
C LEU A 134 -14.16 -15.14 -4.04
N LYS A 135 -13.28 -16.13 -4.25
CA LYS A 135 -13.59 -17.31 -5.09
C LYS A 135 -14.77 -18.09 -4.55
N GLU A 136 -14.83 -18.30 -3.24
CA GLU A 136 -15.92 -19.02 -2.57
C GLU A 136 -17.22 -18.21 -2.59
N THR A 137 -17.13 -16.88 -2.48
CA THR A 137 -18.29 -15.98 -2.39
C THR A 137 -18.89 -15.63 -3.76
N LEU A 138 -18.05 -15.32 -4.75
CA LEU A 138 -18.47 -14.81 -6.06
C LEU A 138 -18.46 -15.87 -7.18
N GLY A 139 -17.88 -17.04 -6.93
CA GLY A 139 -17.97 -18.19 -7.84
C GLY A 139 -17.33 -17.98 -9.21
N ALA A 140 -17.96 -18.54 -10.25
CA ALA A 140 -17.42 -18.61 -11.62
C ALA A 140 -17.07 -17.23 -12.25
N PRO A 141 -17.88 -16.16 -12.11
CA PRO A 141 -17.52 -14.83 -12.61
C PRO A 141 -16.16 -14.33 -12.08
N TYR A 142 -15.87 -14.57 -10.80
CA TYR A 142 -14.60 -14.16 -10.23
C TYR A 142 -13.45 -15.01 -10.75
N GLN A 143 -13.64 -16.32 -10.94
CA GLN A 143 -12.62 -17.18 -11.53
C GLN A 143 -12.23 -16.74 -12.96
N ALA A 144 -13.20 -16.35 -13.78
CA ALA A 144 -12.95 -15.81 -15.12
C ALA A 144 -12.13 -14.50 -15.06
N TYR A 145 -12.44 -13.63 -14.09
CA TYR A 145 -11.67 -12.41 -13.85
C TYR A 145 -10.22 -12.69 -13.42
N LEU A 146 -10.01 -13.64 -12.52
CA LEU A 146 -8.67 -14.04 -12.04
C LEU A 146 -7.77 -14.57 -13.17
N ALA A 147 -8.36 -15.24 -14.17
CA ALA A 147 -7.64 -15.76 -15.33
C ALA A 147 -7.18 -14.64 -16.30
N ARG A 148 -7.91 -13.53 -16.36
CA ARG A 148 -7.65 -12.44 -17.32
C ARG A 148 -6.71 -11.36 -16.76
N VAL A 149 -6.88 -10.98 -15.49
CA VAL A 149 -6.24 -9.80 -14.91
C VAL A 149 -5.07 -10.23 -14.00
N PRO A 150 -3.88 -9.59 -14.08
CA PRO A 150 -2.76 -9.95 -13.22
C PRO A 150 -3.04 -9.59 -11.75
N ARG A 151 -2.35 -10.26 -10.82
CA ARG A 151 -2.62 -10.11 -9.38
C ARG A 151 -2.11 -8.78 -8.81
N PHE A 152 -0.91 -8.38 -9.19
CA PHE A 152 -0.20 -7.25 -8.58
C PHE A 152 0.37 -6.31 -9.62
N PHE A 153 1.34 -6.75 -10.42
CA PHE A 153 1.94 -5.93 -11.47
C PHE A 153 0.90 -5.52 -12.54
N PRO A 154 0.60 -4.21 -12.70
CA PRO A 154 -0.43 -3.76 -13.63
C PRO A 154 -0.05 -4.03 -15.08
N LYS A 155 -1.01 -4.53 -15.87
CA LYS A 155 -0.88 -4.68 -17.32
C LYS A 155 -1.73 -3.61 -18.01
N LEU A 156 -1.11 -2.47 -18.33
CA LEU A 156 -1.80 -1.29 -18.89
C LEU A 156 -2.56 -1.57 -20.19
N SER A 157 -2.12 -2.56 -20.99
CA SER A 157 -2.82 -2.97 -22.21
C SER A 157 -4.21 -3.57 -21.97
N LEU A 158 -4.55 -3.93 -20.73
CA LEU A 158 -5.86 -4.44 -20.35
C LEU A 158 -6.82 -3.33 -19.91
N TYR A 159 -6.41 -2.07 -20.00
CA TYR A 159 -7.20 -0.95 -19.51
C TYR A 159 -8.58 -0.91 -20.14
N GLN A 160 -9.60 -0.92 -19.29
CA GLN A 160 -10.99 -0.73 -19.64
C GLN A 160 -11.61 0.20 -18.60
N GLU A 161 -12.09 1.38 -19.03
CA GLU A 161 -12.73 2.36 -18.15
C GLU A 161 -13.86 1.69 -17.38
N GLY A 162 -14.79 1.02 -18.08
CA GLY A 162 -15.95 0.41 -17.44
C GLY A 162 -16.87 1.47 -16.82
N ASP A 163 -17.59 1.10 -15.76
CA ASP A 163 -18.44 2.01 -14.99
C ASP A 163 -18.03 1.98 -13.51
N THR A 164 -18.00 3.17 -12.89
CA THR A 164 -17.77 3.35 -11.45
C THR A 164 -18.98 2.92 -10.61
N GLY A 165 -20.17 2.83 -11.21
CA GLY A 165 -21.41 2.46 -10.53
C GLY A 165 -21.74 3.41 -9.38
N SER A 166 -22.45 2.90 -8.37
CA SER A 166 -22.67 3.65 -7.13
C SER A 166 -21.44 3.56 -6.21
N PHE A 167 -20.99 4.70 -5.69
CA PHE A 167 -19.92 4.77 -4.70
C PHE A 167 -20.36 5.53 -3.46
N LYS A 168 -19.72 5.25 -2.32
CA LYS A 168 -19.96 5.95 -1.05
C LYS A 168 -18.90 7.04 -0.85
N PRO A 169 -19.26 8.33 -0.83
CA PRO A 169 -18.29 9.43 -0.67
C PRO A 169 -17.43 9.32 0.59
N ARG A 170 -18.00 8.79 1.68
CA ARG A 170 -17.27 8.53 2.93
C ARG A 170 -16.04 7.65 2.73
N LEU A 171 -16.08 6.68 1.80
CA LEU A 171 -14.94 5.81 1.52
C LEU A 171 -13.79 6.56 0.85
N LEU A 172 -14.10 7.54 -0.02
CA LEU A 172 -13.08 8.41 -0.61
C LEU A 172 -12.42 9.27 0.46
N LEU A 173 -13.22 9.87 1.36
CA LEU A 173 -12.68 10.65 2.47
C LEU A 173 -11.81 9.79 3.39
N THR A 174 -12.27 8.60 3.79
CA THR A 174 -11.45 7.69 4.59
C THR A 174 -10.17 7.30 3.86
N THR A 175 -10.25 7.01 2.56
CA THR A 175 -9.05 6.67 1.76
C THR A 175 -8.07 7.83 1.67
N LEU A 176 -8.57 9.06 1.54
CA LEU A 176 -7.76 10.27 1.56
C LEU A 176 -7.08 10.43 2.92
N LEU A 177 -7.83 10.38 4.02
CA LEU A 177 -7.31 10.50 5.38
C LEU A 177 -6.28 9.41 5.70
N ASP A 178 -6.56 8.16 5.32
CA ASP A 178 -5.59 7.06 5.42
C ASP A 178 -4.34 7.32 4.58
N GLY A 179 -4.50 7.99 3.44
CA GLY A 179 -3.41 8.42 2.57
C GLY A 179 -2.54 9.52 3.19
N LEU A 180 -3.15 10.48 3.90
CA LEU A 180 -2.43 11.55 4.58
C LEU A 180 -1.48 11.03 5.67
N VAL A 181 -1.74 9.84 6.22
CA VAL A 181 -0.82 9.18 7.16
C VAL A 181 0.55 8.91 6.53
N PHE A 182 0.64 8.64 5.22
CA PHE A 182 1.93 8.51 4.55
C PHE A 182 2.70 9.84 4.52
N LEU A 183 2.01 10.97 4.40
CA LEU A 183 2.64 12.30 4.43
C LEU A 183 3.14 12.66 5.83
N MET A 184 2.60 12.05 6.89
CA MET A 184 3.16 12.21 8.24
C MET A 184 4.59 11.65 8.36
N ALA A 185 5.04 10.83 7.41
CA ALA A 185 6.42 10.38 7.36
C ALA A 185 7.41 11.54 7.22
N LEU A 186 7.06 12.61 6.52
CA LEU A 186 7.92 13.79 6.31
C LEU A 186 8.33 14.45 7.65
N PRO A 187 7.39 15.04 8.44
CA PRO A 187 7.75 15.65 9.71
C PRO A 187 8.23 14.62 10.75
N ALA A 188 7.77 13.36 10.66
CA ALA A 188 8.27 12.32 11.55
C ALA A 188 9.75 12.02 11.29
N PHE A 189 10.17 11.99 10.02
CA PHE A 189 11.56 11.71 9.67
C PHE A 189 12.48 12.88 10.02
N GLU A 190 12.06 14.13 9.78
CA GLU A 190 12.80 15.31 10.27
C GLU A 190 13.06 15.27 11.79
N LEU A 191 12.06 14.82 12.57
CA LEU A 191 12.21 14.65 14.02
C LEU A 191 13.16 13.49 14.37
N ILE A 192 13.11 12.39 13.63
CA ILE A 192 14.01 11.24 13.81
C ILE A 192 15.45 11.65 13.52
N ASP A 193 15.69 12.33 12.41
CA ASP A 193 17.02 12.81 12.03
C ASP A 193 17.59 13.78 13.07
N GLY A 194 16.78 14.75 13.53
CA GLY A 194 17.18 15.64 14.62
C GLY A 194 17.52 14.89 15.92
N ALA A 195 16.76 13.84 16.26
CA ALA A 195 17.02 13.00 17.43
C ALA A 195 18.28 12.13 17.27
N GLN A 196 18.57 11.65 16.06
CA GLN A 196 19.77 10.88 15.77
C GLN A 196 21.02 11.77 15.77
N GLN A 197 20.95 12.97 15.17
CA GLN A 197 22.06 13.94 15.15
C GLN A 197 22.43 14.47 16.54
N SER A 198 21.44 14.64 17.42
CA SER A 198 21.66 15.03 18.82
C SER A 198 22.14 13.88 19.71
N GLY A 199 22.21 12.65 19.19
CA GLY A 199 22.61 11.45 19.93
C GLY A 199 21.53 10.90 20.88
N MET A 200 20.30 11.45 20.85
CA MET A 200 19.18 10.95 21.65
C MET A 200 18.68 9.59 21.16
N LEU A 201 18.82 9.30 19.87
CA LEU A 201 18.34 8.08 19.24
C LEU A 201 19.50 7.33 18.57
N PRO A 202 19.71 6.04 18.87
CA PRO A 202 20.83 5.29 18.31
C PRO A 202 20.56 4.91 16.86
N VAL A 203 21.61 4.94 16.04
CA VAL A 203 21.61 4.43 14.66
C VAL A 203 22.14 3.01 14.68
N TRP A 204 21.35 2.04 14.22
CA TRP A 204 21.73 0.63 14.23
C TRP A 204 22.24 0.14 12.88
N PHE A 205 21.79 0.75 11.78
CA PHE A 205 22.21 0.38 10.44
C PHE A 205 22.13 1.56 9.47
N THR A 206 22.94 1.52 8.43
CA THR A 206 22.99 2.52 7.36
C THR A 206 22.59 1.90 6.02
N LEU A 207 21.88 2.63 5.19
CA LEU A 207 21.39 2.20 3.89
C LEU A 207 21.97 3.07 2.77
N PRO A 208 22.47 2.46 1.67
CA PRO A 208 22.92 3.20 0.49
C PRO A 208 21.75 3.68 -0.38
#